data_AF-A0A159Z7W0-F1
#
_entry.id   AF-A0A159Z7W0-F1
#
_cell.length_a   1.000
_cell.length_b   1.000
_cell.length_c   1.000
_cell.angle_alpha   90.00
_cell.angle_beta   90.00
_cell.angle_gamma   90.00
#
_symmetry.space_group_name_H-M   'P 1'
#
loop_
_entity.id
_entity.type
_entity.pdbx_description
1 polymer ?
#
loop_
_entity_poly.entity_id
_entity_poly.type
_entity_poly.pdbx_seq_one_letter_code
_entity_poly.pdbx_strand_id
1 'polypeptide(L)'
;MQTSNAADQQTVSPLQAGFPDLRIVHADDLAKLFGYARATSGFRRFCAENCITPVPGRGPYFDLKLVRHRLDVVQGLAPAAPDAAKPSLVEQRRRRLGSH
;
A
#
# COMPACT_ATOMS: atom_id res chain seq x y z
N MET A 1 41.96 25.36 18.33
CA MET A 1 41.68 24.22 17.44
C MET A 1 40.26 23.75 17.68
N GLN A 2 39.32 24.13 16.82
CA GLN A 2 37.95 23.60 16.78
C GLN A 2 37.65 23.36 15.30
N THR A 3 37.62 22.09 14.90
CA THR A 3 37.27 21.67 13.54
C THR A 3 35.77 21.45 13.49
N SER A 4 35.06 22.39 12.86
CA SER A 4 33.65 22.28 12.51
C SER A 4 33.48 21.18 11.47
N ASN A 5 32.79 20.10 11.84
CA ASN A 5 32.42 19.04 10.90
C ASN A 5 31.16 19.50 10.15
N ALA A 6 31.35 19.98 8.93
CA ALA A 6 30.27 20.38 8.04
C ALA A 6 29.44 19.13 7.70
N ALA A 7 28.17 19.16 8.10
CA ALA A 7 27.20 18.14 7.78
C ALA A 7 27.09 17.98 6.26
N ASP A 8 27.54 16.83 5.78
CA ASP A 8 27.34 16.33 4.44
C ASP A 8 25.83 16.08 4.27
N GLN A 9 25.11 17.11 3.80
CA GLN A 9 23.71 16.99 3.42
C GLN A 9 23.69 16.27 2.07
N GLN A 10 23.66 14.94 2.12
CA GLN A 10 23.41 14.11 0.95
C GLN A 10 22.06 14.53 0.34
N THR A 11 22.12 15.26 -0.77
CA THR A 11 20.99 15.56 -1.63
C THR A 11 20.56 14.28 -2.34
N VAL A 12 19.72 13.50 -1.67
CA VAL A 12 19.07 12.33 -2.27
C VAL A 12 18.23 12.80 -3.47
N SER A 13 18.58 12.31 -4.66
CA SER A 13 17.95 12.70 -5.92
C SER A 13 16.48 12.25 -5.96
N PRO A 14 15.54 13.05 -6.51
CA PRO A 14 14.10 12.75 -6.48
C PRO A 14 13.68 11.52 -7.28
N LEU A 15 14.59 10.92 -8.08
CA LEU A 15 14.35 9.68 -8.82
C LEU A 15 14.72 8.41 -8.03
N GLN A 16 15.39 8.55 -6.87
CA GLN A 16 15.57 7.46 -5.89
C GLN A 16 14.40 7.35 -4.90
N ALA A 17 13.37 8.20 -5.03
CA ALA A 17 12.06 7.94 -4.45
C ALA A 17 11.37 6.79 -5.20
N GLY A 18 12.06 5.66 -5.35
CA GLY A 18 11.46 4.41 -5.80
C GLY A 18 10.30 4.10 -4.88
N PHE A 19 9.18 3.66 -5.43
CA PHE A 19 7.98 3.32 -4.68
C PHE A 19 8.31 2.32 -3.56
N PRO A 20 8.56 2.76 -2.31
CA PRO A 20 9.19 1.89 -1.31
C PRO A 20 8.24 0.76 -0.88
N ASP A 21 6.94 0.99 -1.09
CA ASP A 21 5.83 0.09 -0.75
C ASP A 21 5.34 -0.79 -1.90
N LEU A 22 5.83 -0.60 -3.14
CA LEU A 22 5.40 -1.42 -4.28
C LEU A 22 6.24 -2.69 -4.35
N ARG A 23 5.96 -3.62 -3.43
CA ARG A 23 6.58 -4.95 -3.42
C ARG A 23 5.60 -5.98 -3.94
N ILE A 24 5.84 -6.43 -5.16
CA ILE A 24 5.12 -7.53 -5.79
C ILE A 24 5.87 -8.83 -5.49
N VAL A 25 5.17 -9.84 -4.96
CA VAL A 25 5.74 -11.15 -4.60
C VAL A 25 5.01 -12.28 -5.32
N HIS A 26 5.72 -13.38 -5.57
CA HIS A 26 5.13 -14.59 -6.11
C HIS A 26 4.27 -15.30 -5.04
N ALA A 27 3.22 -16.00 -5.45
CA ALA A 27 2.30 -16.71 -4.55
C ALA A 27 3.02 -17.67 -3.58
N ASP A 28 4.04 -18.39 -4.05
CA ASP A 28 4.77 -19.35 -3.19
C ASP A 28 5.56 -18.66 -2.10
N ASP A 29 6.16 -17.50 -2.38
CA ASP A 29 6.91 -16.75 -1.39
C ASP A 29 5.96 -16.09 -0.40
N LEU A 30 4.83 -15.59 -0.87
CA LEU A 30 3.75 -15.13 0.00
C LEU A 30 3.26 -16.25 0.92
N ALA A 31 3.04 -17.46 0.37
CA ALA A 31 2.59 -18.61 1.14
C ALA A 31 3.57 -18.96 2.27
N LYS A 32 4.90 -18.91 2.01
CA LYS A 32 5.94 -19.12 3.03
C LYS A 32 5.86 -18.08 4.16
N LEU A 33 5.57 -16.81 3.84
CA LEU A 33 5.38 -15.77 4.86
C LEU A 33 4.21 -16.08 5.81
N PHE A 34 3.21 -16.82 5.34
CA PHE A 34 2.06 -17.27 6.13
C PHE A 34 2.24 -18.68 6.73
N GLY A 35 3.44 -19.26 6.66
CA GLY A 35 3.74 -20.58 7.24
C GLY A 35 3.35 -21.79 6.38
N TYR A 36 2.97 -21.57 5.11
CA TYR A 36 2.72 -22.65 4.15
C TYR A 36 4.00 -23.01 3.39
N ALA A 37 4.19 -24.30 3.05
CA ALA A 37 5.35 -24.72 2.27
C ALA A 37 5.36 -24.15 0.83
N ARG A 38 4.18 -23.93 0.23
CA ARG A 38 3.96 -23.40 -1.13
C ARG A 38 2.51 -22.89 -1.28
N ALA A 39 2.15 -22.31 -2.42
CA ALA A 39 0.80 -21.83 -2.74
C ALA A 39 -0.20 -22.98 -3.03
N THR A 40 -0.45 -23.80 -2.01
CA THR A 40 -1.40 -24.93 -2.02
C THR A 40 -2.85 -24.48 -2.15
N SER A 41 -3.78 -25.42 -2.30
CA SER A 41 -5.22 -25.17 -2.25
C SER A 41 -5.64 -24.50 -0.93
N GLY A 42 -5.03 -24.90 0.20
CA GLY A 42 -5.27 -24.29 1.51
C GLY A 42 -4.88 -22.82 1.55
N PHE A 43 -3.69 -22.47 1.05
CA PHE A 43 -3.27 -21.08 0.93
C PHE A 43 -4.18 -20.27 0.00
N ARG A 44 -4.57 -20.82 -1.16
CA ARG A 44 -5.48 -20.14 -2.10
C ARG A 44 -6.85 -19.91 -1.49
N ARG A 45 -7.36 -20.86 -0.70
CA ARG A 45 -8.60 -20.74 0.06
C ARG A 45 -8.49 -19.64 1.12
N PHE A 46 -7.40 -19.62 1.88
CA PHE A 46 -7.11 -18.54 2.83
C PHE A 46 -7.12 -17.17 2.13
N CYS A 47 -6.47 -17.03 0.97
CA CYS A 47 -6.52 -15.78 0.20
C CYS A 47 -7.96 -15.40 -0.19
N ALA A 48 -8.76 -16.35 -0.68
CA ALA A 48 -10.14 -16.09 -1.07
C ALA A 48 -11.03 -15.66 0.11
N GLU A 49 -10.91 -16.35 1.26
CA GLU A 49 -11.67 -16.06 2.48
C GLU A 49 -11.33 -14.68 3.06
N ASN A 50 -10.09 -14.20 2.86
CA ASN A 50 -9.62 -12.90 3.32
C ASN A 50 -9.69 -11.80 2.24
N CYS A 51 -10.36 -12.05 1.11
CA CYS A 51 -10.48 -11.11 -0.02
C CYS A 51 -9.11 -10.61 -0.54
N ILE A 52 -8.08 -11.46 -0.48
CA ILE A 52 -6.73 -11.19 -0.99
C ILE A 52 -6.68 -11.68 -2.44
N THR A 53 -6.67 -10.75 -3.39
CA THR A 53 -6.65 -11.05 -4.81
C THR A 53 -5.24 -10.90 -5.40
N PRO A 54 -4.87 -11.74 -6.38
CA PRO A 54 -3.63 -11.53 -7.14
C PRO A 54 -3.70 -10.26 -7.98
N VAL A 55 -2.55 -9.80 -8.46
CA VAL A 55 -2.44 -8.65 -9.36
C VAL A 55 -3.15 -8.97 -10.68
N PRO A 56 -4.13 -8.15 -11.12
CA PRO A 56 -4.84 -8.36 -12.38
C PRO A 56 -3.88 -8.46 -13.57
N GLY A 57 -4.11 -9.43 -14.46
CA GLY A 57 -3.24 -9.67 -15.62
C GLY A 57 -1.86 -10.25 -15.29
N ARG A 58 -1.55 -10.49 -14.01
CA ARG A 58 -0.27 -11.05 -13.54
C ARG A 58 -0.51 -12.16 -12.51
N GLY A 59 -1.27 -13.18 -12.87
CA GLY A 59 -1.24 -14.43 -12.08
C GLY A 59 0.17 -15.03 -12.15
N PRO A 60 0.80 -15.49 -11.05
CA PRO A 60 0.35 -15.66 -9.66
C PRO A 60 1.02 -14.66 -8.68
N TYR A 61 1.06 -13.38 -9.02
CA TYR A 61 1.72 -12.36 -8.22
C TYR A 61 0.76 -11.61 -7.31
N PHE A 62 1.25 -11.16 -6.16
CA PHE A 62 0.49 -10.42 -5.16
C PHE A 62 1.21 -9.13 -4.79
N ASP A 63 0.43 -8.08 -4.54
CA ASP A 63 0.93 -6.84 -3.96
C ASP A 63 0.90 -6.94 -2.43
N LEU A 64 2.06 -6.86 -1.78
CA LEU A 64 2.16 -6.92 -0.31
C LEU A 64 1.37 -5.81 0.37
N LYS A 65 1.23 -4.63 -0.25
CA LYS A 65 0.45 -3.53 0.30
C LYS A 65 -1.03 -3.88 0.35
N LEU A 66 -1.56 -4.47 -0.72
CA LEU A 66 -2.95 -4.94 -0.77
C LEU A 66 -3.18 -6.07 0.24
N VAL A 67 -2.26 -7.04 0.29
CA VAL A 67 -2.33 -8.14 1.26
C VAL A 67 -2.40 -7.59 2.68
N ARG A 68 -1.50 -6.67 3.05
CA ARG A 68 -1.48 -6.11 4.40
C ARG A 68 -2.76 -5.34 4.71
N HIS A 69 -3.20 -4.48 3.79
CA HIS A 69 -4.45 -3.74 3.96
C HIS A 69 -5.65 -4.68 4.18
N ARG A 70 -5.75 -5.77 3.43
CA ARG A 70 -6.84 -6.75 3.61
C ARG A 70 -6.78 -7.44 4.97
N LEU A 71 -5.60 -7.80 5.44
CA LEU A 71 -5.43 -8.36 6.78
C LEU A 71 -5.80 -7.35 7.87
N ASP A 72 -5.41 -6.09 7.73
CA ASP A 72 -5.78 -5.04 8.67
C ASP A 72 -7.30 -4.90 8.75
N VAL A 73 -8.00 -4.94 7.62
CA VAL A 73 -9.48 -4.92 7.58
C VAL A 73 -10.07 -6.13 8.30
N VAL A 74 -9.58 -7.35 8.01
CA VAL A 74 -10.09 -8.59 8.64
C VAL A 74 -9.81 -8.62 10.14
N GLN A 75 -8.68 -8.08 10.58
CA GLN A 75 -8.27 -8.04 11.99
C GLN A 75 -8.87 -6.86 12.76
N GLY A 76 -9.66 -5.99 12.13
CA GLY A 76 -10.19 -4.78 12.76
C GLY A 76 -9.14 -3.72 13.09
N LEU A 77 -7.98 -3.79 12.42
CA LEU A 77 -6.85 -2.85 12.56
C LEU A 77 -6.84 -1.78 11.47
N ALA A 78 -7.75 -1.84 10.50
CA ALA A 78 -7.83 -0.85 9.45
C ALA A 78 -8.08 0.54 10.07
N PRO A 79 -7.21 1.53 9.80
CA PRO A 79 -7.45 2.88 10.28
C PRO A 79 -8.81 3.34 9.76
N ALA A 80 -9.59 4.00 10.61
CA ALA A 80 -10.79 4.69 10.16
C ALA A 80 -10.40 5.53 8.95
N ALA A 81 -11.11 5.34 7.83
CA ALA A 81 -10.84 6.09 6.61
C ALA A 81 -10.73 7.56 7.00
N PRO A 82 -9.64 8.27 6.65
CA PRO A 82 -9.53 9.68 6.97
C PRO A 82 -10.79 10.33 6.44
N ASP A 83 -11.54 10.95 7.35
CA ASP A 83 -12.84 11.54 7.06
C ASP A 83 -12.58 12.53 5.93
N ALA A 84 -12.86 12.11 4.70
CA ALA A 84 -12.48 12.86 3.52
C ALA A 84 -13.33 14.11 3.61
N ALA A 85 -12.73 15.20 4.08
CA ALA A 85 -13.41 16.43 4.46
C ALA A 85 -14.38 16.76 3.32
N LYS A 86 -15.67 16.50 3.56
CA LYS A 86 -16.69 16.69 2.53
C LYS A 86 -16.60 18.18 2.19
N PRO A 87 -16.34 18.55 0.93
CA PRO A 87 -16.20 19.95 0.58
C PRO A 87 -17.48 20.64 1.01
N SER A 88 -17.34 21.73 1.76
CA SER A 88 -18.48 22.48 2.28
C SER A 88 -19.41 22.87 1.13
N LEU A 89 -20.70 23.04 1.41
CA LEU A 89 -21.67 23.48 0.39
C LEU A 89 -21.23 24.78 -0.30
N VAL A 90 -20.48 25.63 0.42
CA VAL A 90 -19.89 26.88 -0.10
C VAL A 90 -18.79 26.59 -1.12
N GLU A 91 -17.89 25.64 -0.84
CA GLU A 91 -16.84 25.22 -1.78
C GLU A 91 -17.41 24.53 -3.01
N GLN A 92 -18.43 23.68 -2.84
CA GLN A 92 -19.16 23.09 -3.96
C GLN A 92 -19.85 24.17 -4.81
N ARG A 93 -20.42 25.20 -4.19
CA ARG A 93 -21.07 26.32 -4.89
C ARG A 93 -20.06 27.19 -5.65
N ARG A 94 -18.90 27.50 -5.06
CA ARG A 94 -17.82 28.24 -5.73
C ARG A 94 -17.29 27.49 -6.96
N ARG A 95 -17.11 26.16 -6.88
CA ARG A 95 -16.72 25.34 -8.05
C ARG A 95 -17.75 25.38 -9.18
N ARG A 96 -19.04 25.52 -8.85
CA ARG A 96 -20.13 25.61 -9.84
C ARG A 96 -20.25 27.00 -10.49
N LEU A 97 -19.92 28.06 -9.75
CA LEU A 97 -20.14 29.45 -10.18
C LEU A 97 -18.87 30.17 -10.66
N GLY A 98 -17.68 29.59 -10.45
CA GLY A 98 -16.39 30.21 -10.75
C GLY A 98 -15.77 29.82 -12.10
N SER A 99 -16.57 29.36 -13.07
CA SER A 99 -16.09 29.06 -14.43
C SER A 99 -16.91 29.82 -15.47
N HIS A 100 -16.92 31.15 -15.35
CA HIS A 100 -17.41 32.04 -16.39
C HIS A 100 -16.59 33.33 -16.46
#